data_AF-A0A8D2LD30-F1
#
_entry.id   AF-A0A8D2LD30-F1
#
_cell.length_a   1.000
_cell.length_b   1.000
_cell.length_c   1.000
_cell.angle_alpha   90.00
_cell.angle_beta   90.00
_cell.angle_gamma   90.00
#
_symmetry.space_group_name_H-M   'P 1'
#
loop_
_entity.id
_entity.type
_entity.pdbx_description
1 polymer ?
#
loop_
_entity_poly.entity_id
_entity_poly.type
_entity_poly.pdbx_seq_one_letter_code
_entity_poly.pdbx_strand_id
1 'polypeptide(L)'
;GAALQPAAGHEGGPLRAGGNEKQRSSCYWISSVTASWNNAQRDCERKQGHLVTINSPEEKVFVNQRKKPRHTWIGLTDVSGIWKWSDGTLYSFDRA
;
A
#
# COMPACT_ATOMS: atom_id res chain seq x y z
N GLY A 1 -11.35 5.92 0.97
CA GLY A 1 -10.82 4.97 -0.04
C GLY A 1 -9.68 4.17 0.55
N ALA A 2 -9.14 3.19 -0.19
CA ALA A 2 -8.03 2.35 0.27
C ALA A 2 -7.02 2.17 -0.86
N ALA A 3 -5.72 2.24 -0.58
CA ALA A 3 -4.68 1.96 -1.57
C ALA A 3 -4.19 0.51 -1.42
N LEU A 4 -4.24 -0.28 -2.49
CA LEU A 4 -3.81 -1.67 -2.59
C LEU A 4 -2.46 -1.74 -3.30
N GLN A 5 -1.55 -2.57 -2.79
CA GLN A 5 -0.34 -3.04 -3.46
C GLN A 5 -0.46 -4.58 -3.66
N PRO A 6 -0.17 -5.14 -4.85
CA PRO A 6 -0.23 -6.58 -5.06
C PRO A 6 0.88 -7.26 -4.24
N ALA A 7 0.61 -8.49 -3.82
CA ALA A 7 1.68 -9.39 -3.40
C ALA A 7 2.59 -9.64 -4.61
N ALA A 8 3.90 -9.55 -4.41
CA ALA A 8 4.87 -9.70 -5.49
C ALA A 8 4.65 -11.03 -6.25
N GLY A 9 4.36 -10.95 -7.56
CA GLY A 9 4.49 -12.10 -8.46
C GLY A 9 3.25 -12.60 -9.22
N HIS A 10 2.36 -11.75 -9.73
CA HIS A 10 1.45 -12.22 -10.80
C HIS A 10 1.29 -11.18 -11.91
N GLU A 11 1.58 -11.62 -13.14
CA GLU A 11 1.60 -10.81 -14.35
C GLU A 11 0.18 -10.38 -14.74
N GLY A 12 -0.01 -9.07 -14.91
CA GLY A 12 -1.30 -8.42 -15.20
C GLY A 12 -1.36 -7.01 -14.61
N GLY A 13 -0.56 -6.08 -15.15
CA GLY A 13 -0.13 -4.84 -14.49
C GLY A 13 -1.13 -3.67 -14.41
N PRO A 14 -0.80 -2.64 -13.60
CA PRO A 14 -0.82 -1.24 -14.04
C PRO A 14 0.32 -0.34 -13.47
N LEU A 15 0.42 0.85 -14.09
CA LEU A 15 1.21 2.07 -13.77
C LEU A 15 2.64 1.89 -13.21
N ARG A 16 3.62 2.06 -14.13
CA ARG A 16 5.06 2.13 -13.84
C ARG A 16 5.43 3.44 -13.14
N ALA A 17 6.00 3.37 -11.95
CA ALA A 17 6.88 4.43 -11.43
C ALA A 17 8.26 4.23 -12.05
N GLY A 18 8.79 5.25 -12.74
CA GLY A 18 10.04 5.17 -13.49
C GLY A 18 11.30 5.33 -12.63
N GLY A 19 12.38 4.66 -13.04
CA GLY A 19 13.75 4.78 -12.53
C GLY A 19 14.48 3.42 -12.58
N ASN A 20 15.55 3.31 -13.36
CA ASN A 20 16.18 2.03 -13.70
C ASN A 20 16.99 1.43 -12.53
N GLU A 21 16.63 0.20 -12.13
CA GLU A 21 17.45 -0.94 -11.68
C GLU A 21 16.59 -1.82 -10.75
N LYS A 22 16.13 -2.97 -11.29
CA LYS A 22 15.40 -4.08 -10.64
C LYS A 22 14.72 -3.80 -9.28
N GLN A 23 13.86 -2.79 -9.20
CA GLN A 23 12.90 -2.65 -8.11
C GLN A 23 11.64 -3.42 -8.47
N ARG A 24 11.23 -4.34 -7.59
CA ARG A 24 9.98 -5.10 -7.70
C ARG A 24 8.86 -4.16 -8.12
N SER A 25 8.29 -4.36 -9.30
CA SER A 25 7.23 -3.48 -9.80
C SER A 25 5.96 -3.68 -8.97
N SER A 26 5.77 -2.81 -7.98
CA SER A 26 4.52 -2.73 -7.23
C SER A 26 3.44 -2.12 -8.10
N CYS A 27 2.29 -2.77 -8.19
CA CYS A 27 1.08 -2.17 -8.76
C CYS A 27 0.33 -1.40 -7.68
N TYR A 28 -0.44 -0.37 -8.05
CA TYR A 28 -1.24 0.34 -7.06
C TYR A 28 -2.68 0.49 -7.54
N TRP A 29 -3.64 0.20 -6.67
CA TRP A 29 -5.07 0.40 -6.94
C TRP A 29 -5.70 1.22 -5.82
N ILE A 30 -6.53 2.20 -6.16
CA ILE A 30 -7.27 2.99 -5.17
C ILE A 30 -8.76 2.60 -5.16
N SER A 31 -9.22 2.01 -4.07
CA SER A 31 -10.62 1.63 -3.87
C SER A 31 -11.53 2.86 -3.82
N SER A 32 -12.65 2.77 -4.54
CA SER A 32 -13.74 3.74 -4.49
C SER A 32 -14.64 3.60 -3.27
N VAL A 33 -14.55 2.46 -2.57
CA VAL A 33 -15.37 2.15 -1.41
C VAL A 33 -14.75 2.76 -0.15
N THR A 34 -15.61 3.28 0.72
CA THR A 34 -15.25 3.69 2.08
C THR A 34 -15.51 2.51 3.01
N ALA A 35 -14.48 2.10 3.75
CA ALA A 35 -14.53 0.98 4.67
C ALA A 35 -13.70 1.30 5.91
N SER A 36 -13.82 0.53 6.99
CA SER A 36 -12.85 0.54 8.09
C SER A 36 -11.50 0.00 7.63
N TRP A 37 -10.42 0.28 8.37
CA TRP A 37 -9.07 -0.22 8.04
C TRP A 37 -9.07 -1.75 7.87
N ASN A 38 -9.67 -2.49 8.80
CA ASN A 38 -9.75 -3.96 8.74
C ASN A 38 -10.51 -4.46 7.50
N ASN A 39 -11.64 -3.84 7.17
CA ASN A 39 -12.40 -4.22 5.98
C ASN A 39 -11.64 -3.89 4.69
N ALA A 40 -10.94 -2.75 4.65
CA ALA A 40 -10.10 -2.37 3.53
C ALA A 40 -8.92 -3.32 3.33
N GLN A 41 -8.26 -3.75 4.40
CA GLN A 41 -7.19 -4.75 4.35
C GLN A 41 -7.72 -6.10 3.84
N ARG A 42 -8.84 -6.60 4.37
CA ARG A 42 -9.45 -7.85 3.90
C ARG A 42 -9.86 -7.79 2.43
N ASP A 43 -10.35 -6.65 1.96
CA ASP A 43 -10.65 -6.43 0.54
C ASP A 43 -9.39 -6.48 -0.33
N CYS A 44 -8.27 -5.96 0.18
CA CYS A 44 -6.98 -6.03 -0.48
C CYS A 44 -6.45 -7.47 -0.55
N GLU A 45 -6.54 -8.21 0.55
CA GLU A 45 -6.14 -9.62 0.65
C GLU A 45 -6.93 -10.51 -0.30
N ARG A 46 -8.25 -10.28 -0.40
CA ARG A 46 -9.12 -10.95 -1.37
C ARG A 46 -8.72 -10.68 -2.83
N LYS A 47 -8.01 -9.57 -3.08
CA LYS A 47 -7.44 -9.21 -4.39
C LYS A 47 -5.97 -9.60 -4.52
N GLN A 48 -5.48 -10.52 -3.67
CA GLN A 48 -4.11 -11.02 -3.67
C GLN A 48 -3.08 -9.89 -3.46
N GLY A 49 -3.42 -8.93 -2.60
CA GLY A 49 -2.50 -7.88 -2.16
C GLY A 49 -2.79 -7.41 -0.75
N HIS A 50 -2.26 -6.25 -0.39
CA HIS A 50 -2.38 -5.67 0.95
C HIS A 50 -2.54 -4.16 0.83
N LEU A 51 -3.02 -3.50 1.87
CA LEU A 51 -3.00 -2.04 1.91
C LEU A 51 -1.57 -1.53 1.69
N VAL A 52 -1.36 -0.46 0.93
CA VAL A 52 -0.03 -0.01 0.52
C VAL A 52 0.92 0.18 1.71
N THR A 53 2.13 -0.38 1.60
CA THR A 53 3.24 -0.14 2.53
C THR A 53 4.18 0.87 1.89
N ILE A 54 4.67 1.83 2.68
CA ILE A 54 5.56 2.88 2.15
C ILE A 54 6.98 2.49 2.52
N ASN A 55 7.76 2.09 1.51
CA ASN A 55 9.13 1.62 1.68
C ASN A 55 10.17 2.64 1.22
N SER A 56 9.76 3.68 0.48
CA SER A 56 10.67 4.74 0.04
C SER A 56 10.01 6.13 -0.02
N PRO A 57 10.81 7.22 0.01
CA PRO A 57 10.30 8.58 -0.22
C PRO A 57 9.60 8.75 -1.57
N GLU A 58 10.09 8.09 -2.61
CA GLU A 58 9.50 8.13 -3.96
C GLU A 58 8.11 7.48 -3.96
N GLU A 59 7.97 6.35 -3.27
CA GLU A 59 6.68 5.68 -3.06
C GLU A 59 5.71 6.56 -2.26
N LYS A 60 6.20 7.22 -1.21
CA LYS A 60 5.42 8.19 -0.41
C LYS A 60 4.87 9.31 -1.28
N VAL A 61 5.70 9.89 -2.14
CA VAL A 61 5.31 10.94 -3.10
C VAL A 61 4.29 10.39 -4.11
N PHE A 62 4.55 9.21 -4.67
CA PHE A 62 3.68 8.55 -5.65
C PHE A 62 2.27 8.30 -5.10
N VAL A 63 2.16 7.79 -3.87
CA VAL A 63 0.90 7.55 -3.16
C VAL A 63 0.20 8.87 -2.83
N ASN A 64 0.93 9.88 -2.36
CA ASN A 64 0.36 11.18 -2.02
C ASN A 64 -0.24 11.91 -3.22
N GLN A 65 0.33 11.76 -4.42
CA GLN A 65 -0.20 12.36 -5.64
C GLN A 65 -1.49 11.71 -6.13
N ARG A 66 -1.72 10.43 -5.79
CA ARG A 66 -2.84 9.64 -6.29
C ARG A 66 -3.96 9.44 -5.28
N LYS A 67 -3.71 9.68 -3.99
CA LYS A 67 -4.71 9.51 -2.92
C LYS A 67 -5.98 10.31 -3.20
N LYS A 68 -7.12 9.81 -2.71
CA LYS A 68 -8.39 10.54 -2.81
C LYS A 68 -8.39 11.79 -1.91
N PRO A 69 -9.12 12.86 -2.27
CA PRO A 69 -9.24 14.06 -1.45
C PRO A 69 -9.83 13.79 -0.06
N ARG A 70 -10.69 12.77 0.05
CA ARG A 70 -11.32 12.31 1.28
C ARG A 70 -10.67 11.00 1.70
N HIS A 71 -9.92 11.02 2.80
CA HIS A 71 -9.19 9.95 3.51
C HIS A 71 -8.95 8.63 2.74
N THR A 72 -7.67 8.26 2.59
CA THR A 72 -7.25 6.99 2.00
C THR A 72 -6.50 6.15 3.02
N TRP A 73 -6.95 4.91 3.26
CA TRP A 73 -6.24 3.96 4.11
C TRP A 73 -4.94 3.49 3.46
N ILE A 74 -3.89 3.41 4.28
CA ILE A 74 -2.60 2.80 4.00
C ILE A 74 -2.36 1.62 4.96
N GLY A 75 -1.34 0.83 4.71
CA GLY A 75 -1.06 -0.41 5.43
C GLY A 75 -0.51 -0.27 6.83
N LEU A 76 -0.26 0.94 7.32
CA LEU A 76 0.25 1.16 8.67
C LEU A 76 -0.86 0.96 9.71
N THR A 77 -0.61 0.12 10.72
CA THR A 77 -1.57 -0.22 11.77
C THR A 77 -0.90 -0.50 13.11
N ASP A 78 -1.57 -0.20 14.21
CA ASP A 78 -1.15 -0.49 15.58
C ASP A 78 -2.09 -1.47 16.31
N VAL A 79 -3.02 -2.14 15.61
CA VAL A 79 -4.06 -3.01 16.22
C VAL A 79 -3.52 -4.06 17.22
N SER A 80 -2.27 -4.52 17.05
CA SER A 80 -1.62 -5.46 17.98
C SER A 80 -0.83 -4.79 19.12
N GLY A 81 -1.01 -3.49 19.35
CA GLY A 81 -0.23 -2.68 20.31
C GLY A 81 1.16 -2.28 19.83
N ILE A 82 1.53 -2.63 18.59
CA ILE A 82 2.83 -2.34 17.97
C ILE A 82 2.56 -1.90 16.53
N TRP A 83 3.20 -0.80 16.12
CA TRP A 83 3.16 -0.30 14.76
C TRP A 83 3.78 -1.28 13.77
N LYS A 84 2.97 -1.74 12.82
CA LYS A 84 3.38 -2.66 11.75
C LYS A 84 2.72 -2.28 10.44
N TRP A 85 3.37 -2.67 9.37
CA TRP A 85 2.82 -2.61 8.03
C TRP A 85 1.97 -3.84 7.74
N SER A 86 1.05 -3.71 6.78
CA SER A 86 0.12 -4.73 6.33
C SER A 86 0.79 -5.90 5.59
N ASP A 87 2.04 -5.72 5.14
CA ASP A 87 2.90 -6.78 4.62
C ASP A 87 3.60 -7.60 5.74
N GLY A 88 3.35 -7.24 7.00
CA GLY A 88 3.93 -7.88 8.17
C GLY A 88 5.28 -7.28 8.61
N THR A 89 5.82 -6.30 7.90
CA THR A 89 7.07 -5.64 8.31
C THR A 89 6.85 -4.71 9.50
N LEU A 90 7.80 -4.65 10.42
CA LEU A 90 7.74 -3.72 11.55
C LEU A 90 7.96 -2.28 11.06
N TYR A 91 7.24 -1.34 11.68
CA TYR A 91 7.49 0.07 11.44
C TYR A 91 8.85 0.45 12.07
N SER A 92 9.77 0.95 11.25
CA SER A 92 11.07 1.49 11.69
C SER A 92 11.13 2.98 11.39
N PHE A 93 11.54 3.76 12.39
CA PHE A 93 11.62 5.23 12.30
C PHE A 93 12.67 5.69 11.27
N ASP A 94 13.71 4.89 11.00
CA ASP A 94 14.74 5.18 9.99
C ASP A 94 14.21 5.20 8.54
N ARG A 95 12.95 4.80 8.32
CA ARG A 95 12.27 4.85 7.02
C ARG A 95 11.33 6.06 6.84
N ALA A 96 11.21 6.94 7.84
CA ALA A 96 10.18 8.00 7.89
C ALA A 96 10.52 9.28 7.11
#